data_AF-A0AA39JHL9-F1
#
_entry.id   AF-A0AA39JHL9-F1
#
_cell.length_a   1.000
_cell.length_b   1.000
_cell.length_c   1.000
_cell.angle_alpha   90.00
_cell.angle_beta   90.00
_cell.angle_gamma   90.00
#
_symmetry.space_group_name_H-M   'P 1'
#
loop_
_entity.id
_entity.type
_entity.pdbx_description
1 polymer ?
#
loop_
_entity_poly.entity_id
_entity_poly.type
_entity_poly.pdbx_seq_one_letter_code
_entity_poly.pdbx_strand_id
1 'polypeptide(L)' 'MQRRHAIIAAASYYIQLMTVAILLYASPSYWTQLYHTSALSGAAWVNELVHGHPERIRMELGMHLHVFI' A
#
# COMPACT_ATOMS: atom_id res chain seq x y z
N MET A 1 6.41 45.49 -6.10
CA MET A 1 5.18 44.66 -6.06
C MET A 1 5.40 43.19 -6.46
N GLN A 2 6.22 42.88 -7.48
CA GLN A 2 6.50 41.51 -7.96
C GLN A 2 6.91 40.48 -6.89
N ARG A 3 7.75 40.85 -5.92
CA ARG A 3 8.26 39.91 -4.89
C ARG A 3 7.16 39.37 -3.96
N ARG A 4 6.14 40.19 -3.63
CA ARG A 4 5.01 39.75 -2.80
C ARG A 4 4.12 38.76 -3.55
N HIS A 5 3.85 39.03 -4.82
CA HIS A 5 3.09 38.12 -5.69
C HIS A 5 3.82 36.79 -5.88
N ALA A 6 5.16 36.81 -6.04
CA ALA A 6 5.95 35.59 -6.16
C ALA A 6 5.90 34.73 -4.88
N ILE A 7 5.95 35.35 -3.69
CA ILE A 7 5.84 34.63 -2.41
C ILE A 7 4.45 34.04 -2.24
N ILE A 8 3.39 34.79 -2.58
CA ILE A 8 2.01 34.31 -2.51
C ILE A 8 1.81 33.12 -3.46
N ALA A 9 2.31 33.21 -4.69
CA ALA A 9 2.22 32.13 -5.67
C ALA A 9 2.97 30.86 -5.24
N ALA A 10 4.16 31.01 -4.66
CA ALA A 10 4.91 29.88 -4.13
C ALA A 10 4.16 29.22 -2.95
N ALA A 11 3.66 30.02 -2.01
CA ALA A 11 2.90 29.51 -0.87
C ALA A 11 1.62 28.79 -1.30
N SER A 12 0.86 29.34 -2.26
CA SER A 12 -0.34 28.69 -2.79
C SER A 12 -0.02 27.36 -3.47
N TYR A 13 1.10 27.29 -4.20
CA TYR A 13 1.55 26.06 -4.83
C TYR A 13 1.87 24.97 -3.79
N TYR A 14 2.60 25.31 -2.73
CA TYR A 14 2.89 24.38 -1.65
C TYR A 14 1.63 23.88 -0.93
N ILE A 15 0.69 24.77 -0.65
CA ILE A 15 -0.59 24.39 -0.03
C ILE A 15 -1.33 23.42 -0.95
N GLN A 16 -1.39 23.68 -2.25
CA GLN A 16 -2.06 22.81 -3.20
C GLN A 16 -1.42 21.42 -3.27
N LEU A 17 -0.09 21.33 -3.28
CA LEU A 17 0.61 20.05 -3.21
C LEU A 17 0.27 19.26 -1.94
N MET A 18 0.27 19.93 -0.79
CA MET A 18 -0.08 19.30 0.49
C MET A 18 -1.53 18.82 0.50
N THR A 19 -2.46 19.62 -0.01
CA THR A 19 -3.88 19.22 -0.12
C THR A 19 -4.05 17.98 -0.99
N VAL A 20 -3.38 17.91 -2.14
CA VAL A 20 -3.43 16.72 -3.01
C VAL A 20 -2.88 15.48 -2.29
N ALA A 21 -1.75 15.60 -1.59
CA ALA A 21 -1.18 14.49 -0.83
C ALA A 21 -2.13 13.98 0.27
N ILE A 22 -2.75 14.90 1.01
CA ILE A 22 -3.75 14.58 2.04
C ILE A 22 -4.95 13.86 1.43
N LEU A 23 -5.49 14.36 0.32
CA LEU A 23 -6.65 13.76 -0.36
C LEU A 23 -6.34 12.36 -0.90
N LEU A 24 -5.14 12.17 -1.45
CA LEU A 24 -4.68 10.84 -1.87
C LEU A 24 -4.61 9.89 -0.69
N TYR A 25 -3.93 10.27 0.40
CA TYR A 25 -3.80 9.42 1.58
C TYR A 25 -5.13 9.12 2.28
N ALA A 26 -6.08 10.06 2.25
CA ALA A 26 -7.42 9.89 2.77
C ALA A 26 -8.33 9.06 1.83
N SER A 27 -7.93 8.84 0.58
CA SER A 27 -8.71 8.06 -0.37
C SER A 27 -8.72 6.58 0.04
N PRO A 28 -9.89 5.92 0.06
CA PRO A 28 -9.98 4.47 0.27
C PRO A 28 -9.11 3.69 -0.72
N SER A 29 -8.94 4.22 -1.95
CA SER A 29 -8.12 3.62 -3.01
C SER A 29 -6.61 3.61 -2.69
N TYR A 30 -6.13 4.52 -1.83
CA TYR A 30 -4.71 4.59 -1.48
C TYR A 30 -4.29 3.44 -0.57
N TRP A 31 -5.19 3.04 0.32
CA TRP A 31 -4.97 1.92 1.23
C TRP A 31 -5.31 0.56 0.61
N THR A 32 -6.06 0.54 -0.49
CA THR A 32 -6.33 -0.69 -1.25
C THR A 32 -5.12 -1.01 -2.11
N GLN A 33 -4.08 -1.53 -1.46
CA GLN A 33 -3.16 -2.41 -2.14
C GLN A 33 -3.92 -3.70 -2.45
N LEU A 34 -3.74 -4.25 -3.66
CA LEU A 34 -4.19 -5.60 -3.96
C LEU A 34 -3.39 -6.56 -3.06
N TYR A 35 -3.89 -6.80 -1.85
CA TYR A 35 -3.33 -7.80 -0.95
C TYR A 35 -3.39 -9.20 -1.59
N HIS A 36 -4.34 -9.38 -2.50
CA HIS A 36 -4.61 -10.61 -3.23
C HIS A 36 -4.13 -10.53 -4.69
N THR A 37 -2.85 -10.21 -4.91
CA THR A 37 -2.17 -10.67 -6.14
C THR A 37 -1.89 -12.18 -6.09
N SER A 38 -2.10 -12.80 -4.93
CA SER A 38 -2.05 -14.26 -4.76
C SER A 38 -2.97 -14.95 -5.73
N ALA A 39 -2.49 -16.06 -6.29
CA ALA A 39 -3.25 -16.85 -7.25
C ALA A 39 -4.69 -17.11 -6.78
N LEU A 40 -5.66 -16.96 -7.69
CA LEU A 40 -7.10 -17.00 -7.42
C LEU A 40 -7.61 -18.33 -6.82
N SER A 41 -6.76 -19.36 -6.74
CA SER A 41 -7.05 -20.60 -6.04
C SER A 41 -6.27 -20.69 -4.73
N GLY A 42 -6.95 -21.16 -3.67
CA GLY A 42 -6.33 -21.33 -2.35
C GLY A 42 -5.09 -22.23 -2.38
N ALA A 43 -5.06 -23.25 -3.23
CA ALA A 43 -3.90 -24.13 -3.39
C ALA A 43 -2.68 -23.40 -3.97
N ALA A 44 -2.89 -22.54 -4.97
CA ALA A 44 -1.80 -21.79 -5.57
C ALA A 44 -1.30 -20.67 -4.63
N TRP A 45 -2.19 -20.07 -3.84
CA TRP A 45 -1.80 -19.16 -2.76
C TRP A 45 -0.97 -19.85 -1.67
N VAL A 46 -1.40 -21.03 -1.20
CA VAL A 46 -0.60 -21.81 -0.23
C VAL A 46 0.76 -22.18 -0.82
N ASN A 47 0.83 -22.56 -2.11
CA ASN A 47 2.09 -22.84 -2.78
C ASN A 47 3.02 -21.61 -2.85
N GLU A 48 2.46 -20.42 -3.11
CA GLU A 48 3.21 -19.16 -3.09
C GLU A 48 3.73 -18.83 -1.69
N LEU A 49 2.93 -19.05 -0.65
CA LEU A 49 3.36 -18.86 0.74
C LEU A 49 4.47 -19.84 1.13
N VAL A 50 4.35 -21.12 0.78
CA VAL A 50 5.35 -22.16 1.09
C VAL A 50 6.71 -21.82 0.47
N HIS A 51 6.74 -21.32 -0.76
CA HIS A 51 7.99 -21.09 -1.50
C HIS A 51 8.52 -19.65 -1.44
N GLY A 52 7.65 -18.66 -1.26
CA GLY A 52 8.00 -17.24 -1.31
C GLY A 52 8.03 -16.55 0.05
N HIS A 53 7.08 -16.88 0.93
CA HIS A 53 6.84 -16.15 2.19
C HIS A 53 6.40 -17.05 3.35
N PRO A 54 7.21 -18.06 3.74
CA PRO A 54 6.83 -19.05 4.75
C PRO A 54 6.54 -18.45 6.13
N GLU A 55 7.09 -17.27 6.44
CA GLU A 55 6.82 -16.52 7.66
C GLU A 55 5.34 -16.08 7.79
N ARG A 56 4.66 -15.88 6.65
CA ARG A 56 3.26 -15.44 6.61
C ARG A 56 2.27 -16.57 6.88
N ILE A 57 2.66 -17.83 6.68
CA ILE A 57 1.79 -18.99 6.99
C ILE A 57 1.36 -18.95 8.46
N ARG A 58 2.26 -18.62 9.38
CA ARG A 58 1.91 -18.49 10.79
C ARG A 58 0.99 -17.29 11.06
N MET A 59 1.23 -16.16 10.39
CA MET A 59 0.47 -14.92 10.61
C MET A 59 -0.93 -14.99 10.02
N GLU A 60 -1.09 -15.66 8.87
CA GLU A 60 -2.34 -15.70 8.10
C GLU A 60 -3.16 -16.96 8.38
N LEU A 61 -2.51 -18.11 8.55
CA LEU A 61 -3.18 -19.40 8.74
C LEU A 61 -3.07 -19.95 10.16
N GLY A 62 -2.24 -19.34 11.02
CA GLY A 62 -2.01 -19.85 12.38
C GLY A 62 -1.29 -21.19 12.43
N MET A 63 -0.71 -21.64 11.31
CA MET A 63 -0.07 -22.95 11.19
C MET A 63 1.44 -22.80 10.99
N HIS A 64 2.17 -23.89 11.25
CA HIS A 64 3.60 -23.96 10.92
C HIS A 64 3.78 -24.47 9.48
N LEU A 65 4.83 -24.00 8.80
CA LEU A 65 5.19 -24.43 7.44
C LEU A 65 5.23 -25.95 7.26
N HIS A 66 5.70 -26.69 8.29
CA HIS A 66 5.84 -28.16 8.24
C HIS A 66 4.54 -28.92 8.00
N VAL A 67 3.37 -28.29 8.15
CA VAL A 67 2.07 -28.93 7.87
C VAL A 67 1.83 -29.07 6.36
N PHE A 68 2.57 -28.32 5.53
CA PHE A 68 2.37 -28.20 4.09
C PHE A 68 3.47 -28.83 3.23
N ILE A 69 4.48 -29.45 3.85
CA ILE A 69 5.66 -30.08 3.23
C ILE A 69 5.79 -31.51 3.72
#